data_AF-A0A2X2T4U6-F1
#
_entry.id   AF-A0A2X2T4U6-F1
#
_cell.length_a   1.000
_cell.length_b   1.000
_cell.length_c   1.000
_cell.angle_alpha   90.00
_cell.angle_beta   90.00
_cell.angle_gamma   90.00
#
_symmetry.space_group_name_H-M   'P 1'
#
loop_
_entity.id
_entity.type
_entity.pdbx_description
1 polymer ?
#
loop_
_entity_poly.entity_id
_entity_poly.type
_entity_poly.pdbx_seq_one_letter_code
_entity_poly.pdbx_strand_id
1 'polypeptide(L)' 'MNRTTYNLARMNMILHGVHYADFEIMQEDTLEHPQHTHLNFDAIVANPPFSAKWSASPLFMNDDRFCAIR' A
#
# COMPACT_ATOMS: atom_id res chain seq x y z
N MET A 1 2.58 6.24 8.41
CA MET A 1 1.51 6.81 7.55
C MET A 1 0.45 7.54 8.40
N ASN A 2 -0.32 8.48 7.84
CA ASN A 2 -1.26 9.34 8.60
C ASN A 2 -2.63 8.65 8.86
N ARG A 3 -3.03 8.48 10.13
CA ARG A 3 -4.34 7.93 10.56
C ARG A 3 -5.53 8.71 10.01
N THR A 4 -5.41 10.03 9.89
CA THR A 4 -6.48 10.88 9.37
C THR A 4 -6.77 10.60 7.91
N THR A 5 -5.73 10.45 7.08
CA THR A 5 -5.88 10.11 5.66
C THR A 5 -6.50 8.74 5.45
N TYR A 6 -6.13 7.76 6.28
CA TYR A 6 -6.73 6.42 6.27
C TYR A 6 -8.23 6.45 6.55
N ASN A 7 -8.66 7.15 7.61
CA ASN A 7 -10.08 7.28 7.92
C ASN A 7 -10.84 8.00 6.81
N LEU A 8 -10.26 9.07 6.24
CA LEU A 8 -10.86 9.80 5.13
C LEU A 8 -11.06 8.92 3.89
N ALA A 9 -10.08 8.08 3.55
CA ALA A 9 -10.19 7.17 2.42
C ALA A 9 -11.34 6.14 2.61
N ARG A 10 -11.47 5.56 3.80
CA ARG A 10 -12.59 4.64 4.12
C ARG A 10 -13.95 5.34 4.04
N MET A 11 -14.03 6.55 4.58
CA MET A 11 -15.25 7.37 4.45
C MET A 11 -15.58 7.68 2.99
N ASN A 12 -14.57 8.00 2.17
CA ASN A 12 -14.76 8.30 0.75
C ASN A 12 -15.36 7.11 -0.01
N MET A 13 -14.87 5.89 0.19
CA MET A 13 -15.43 4.68 -0.42
C MET A 13 -16.91 4.48 -0.05
N ILE A 14 -17.23 4.62 1.24
CA ILE A 14 -18.61 4.48 1.74
C ILE A 14 -19.53 5.55 1.15
N LEU A 15 -19.08 6.81 1.10
CA LEU A 15 -19.85 7.92 0.55
C LEU A 15 -20.13 7.76 -0.95
N HIS A 16 -19.26 7.05 -1.68
CA HIS A 16 -19.48 6.68 -3.08
C HIS A 16 -20.24 5.35 -3.26
N GLY A 17 -20.81 4.79 -2.19
CA GLY A 17 -21.70 3.64 -2.24
C GLY A 17 -21.00 2.28 -2.31
N VAL A 18 -19.69 2.21 -2.06
CA VAL A 18 -18.97 0.94 -1.97
C VAL A 18 -19.23 0.32 -0.60
N HIS A 19 -19.77 -0.90 -0.58
CA HIS A 19 -20.10 -1.59 0.67
C HIS A 19 -18.82 -1.95 1.43
N TYR A 20 -18.84 -1.90 2.76
CA TYR A 20 -17.65 -2.11 3.60
C TYR A 20 -16.99 -3.49 3.45
N ALA A 21 -17.73 -4.48 2.94
CA ALA A 21 -17.22 -5.82 2.65
C ALA A 21 -16.53 -5.92 1.28
N ASP A 22 -16.72 -4.92 0.42
CA ASP A 22 -16.23 -4.91 -0.96
C ASP A 22 -14.93 -4.12 -1.11
N PHE A 23 -14.41 -3.53 -0.02
CA PHE A 23 -13.11 -2.84 -0.04
C PHE A 23 -12.32 -3.07 1.24
N GLU A 24 -11.00 -3.18 1.08
CA GLU A 24 -10.03 -3.25 2.17
C GLU A 24 -8.97 -2.17 1.95
N ILE A 25 -8.72 -1.37 2.99
CA ILE A 25 -7.63 -0.37 3.02
C ILE A 25 -6.80 -0.68 4.25
N MET A 26 -5.49 -0.78 4.10
CA MET A 26 -4.57 -1.09 5.20
C MET A 26 -3.71 0.12 5.55
N GLN A 27 -3.51 0.34 6.85
CA GLN A 27 -2.82 1.53 7.38
C GLN A 27 -1.37 1.25 7.79
N GLU A 28 -0.55 0.79 6.85
CA GLU A 28 0.86 0.47 7.09
C GLU A 28 1.79 1.07 6.03
N ASP A 29 3.09 1.01 6.28
CA ASP A 29 4.10 1.39 5.28
C ASP A 29 4.17 0.33 4.18
N THR A 30 3.90 0.71 2.93
CA THR A 30 3.81 -0.25 1.81
C THR A 30 5.15 -0.87 1.42
N LEU A 31 6.28 -0.24 1.78
CA LEU A 31 7.62 -0.77 1.51
C LEU A 31 8.08 -1.66 2.67
N GLU A 32 8.00 -1.18 3.90
CA GLU A 32 8.49 -1.90 5.09
C GLU A 32 7.53 -3.01 5.57
N HIS A 33 6.22 -2.79 5.49
CA HIS A 33 5.19 -3.69 6.03
C HIS A 33 4.05 -3.91 5.02
N PRO A 34 4.32 -4.54 3.86
CA PRO A 34 3.30 -4.78 2.84
C PRO A 34 2.20 -5.71 3.35
N GLN A 35 0.94 -5.35 3.13
CA GLN A 35 -0.21 -6.09 3.69
C GLN A 35 -0.86 -7.05 2.70
N HIS A 36 -0.73 -6.79 1.39
CA HIS A 36 -1.40 -7.55 0.32
C HIS A 36 -0.42 -8.40 -0.51
N THR A 37 0.58 -9.02 0.13
CA THR A 37 1.70 -9.73 -0.55
C THR A 37 1.27 -10.95 -1.35
N HIS A 38 0.13 -11.55 -1.02
CA HIS A 38 -0.39 -12.76 -1.67
C HIS A 38 -1.46 -12.48 -2.73
N LEU A 39 -1.79 -11.21 -2.96
CA LEU A 39 -2.81 -10.81 -3.92
C LEU A 39 -2.16 -10.42 -5.25
N ASN A 40 -2.77 -10.87 -6.33
CA ASN A 40 -2.45 -10.43 -7.69
C ASN A 40 -3.64 -9.63 -8.23
N PHE A 41 -3.35 -8.53 -8.91
CA PHE A 41 -4.36 -7.62 -9.45
C PHE A 41 -4.15 -7.47 -10.96
N ASP A 42 -5.24 -7.47 -11.73
CA ASP A 42 -5.18 -7.22 -13.17
C ASP A 42 -4.78 -5.76 -13.49
N ALA A 43 -5.13 -4.83 -12.59
CA ALA A 43 -4.80 -3.42 -12.73
C ALA A 43 -4.39 -2.81 -11.38
N ILE A 44 -3.33 -2.00 -11.40
CA ILE A 44 -2.81 -1.29 -10.22
C ILE A 44 -2.70 0.20 -10.59
N VAL A 45 -3.28 1.06 -9.76
CA VAL A 45 -3.17 2.52 -9.87
C VAL A 45 -2.52 3.06 -8.61
N ALA A 46 -1.52 3.93 -8.76
CA ALA A 46 -0.82 4.55 -7.65
C ALA A 46 -0.52 6.02 -7.93
N ASN A 47 -0.57 6.83 -6.88
CA ASN A 47 -0.06 8.19 -6.86
C ASN A 47 0.87 8.35 -5.64
N PRO A 48 2.10 7.81 -5.71
CA PRO A 48 3.02 7.84 -4.57
C PRO A 48 3.47 9.27 -4.27
N PRO A 49 3.75 9.60 -2.99
CA PRO A 49 4.27 10.91 -2.62
C PRO A 49 5.62 11.16 -3.31
N PHE A 50 5.72 12.30 -3.99
CA PHE A 50 6.95 12.66 -4.70
C PHE A 50 8.11 12.89 -3.72
N SER A 51 9.30 12.39 -4.08
CA SER A 51 10.54 12.55 -3.29
C SER A 51 10.47 12.05 -1.84
N ALA A 52 9.59 11.08 -1.55
CA ALA A 52 9.56 10.44 -0.25
C ALA A 52 10.90 9.75 0.06
N LYS A 53 11.48 10.10 1.21
CA LYS A 53 12.64 9.39 1.74
C LYS A 53 12.15 8.09 2.36
N TRP A 54 12.80 6.98 2.01
CA TRP A 54 12.53 5.66 2.57
C TRP A 54 13.86 5.03 2.98
N SER A 55 13.80 4.06 3.90
CA SER A 55 14.99 3.37 4.36
C SER A 55 15.51 2.51 3.20
N ALA A 56 16.70 2.79 2.66
CA ALA A 56 17.36 1.87 1.71
C ALA A 56 18.04 0.74 2.50
N SER A 57 17.29 0.11 3.42
CA SER A 57 17.82 -0.88 4.34
C SER A 57 18.40 -2.07 3.57
N PRO A 58 19.60 -2.59 3.94
CA PRO A 58 20.15 -3.80 3.34
C PRO A 58 19.22 -5.02 3.43
N LEU A 59 18.25 -5.01 4.36
CA LEU A 59 17.22 -6.04 4.48
C LEU A 59 16.38 -6.20 3.20
N PHE A 60 16.22 -5.13 2.41
CA PHE A 60 15.51 -5.20 1.12
C PHE A 60 16.27 -5.98 0.05
N MET A 61 17.57 -6.25 0.21
CA MET A 61 18.33 -7.02 -0.79
C MET A 61 17.90 -8.49 -0.87
N ASN A 62 17.35 -9.03 0.22
CA ASN A 62 16.85 -10.41 0.28
C ASN A 62 15.33 -10.50 0.05
N ASP A 63 14.67 -9.36 -0.19
CA ASP A 63 13.24 -9.31 -0.46
C ASP A 63 13.01 -9.51 -1.97
N ASP A 64 12.18 -10.50 -2.33
CA ASP A 64 11.85 -10.85 -3.72
C ASP A 64 11.31 -9.67 -4.54
N ARG A 65 10.79 -8.62 -3.89
CA ARG A 65 10.27 -7.40 -4.55
C ARG A 65 11.37 -6.48 -5.05
N PHE A 66 12.56 -6.53 -4.45
CA PHE A 66 13.66 -5.59 -4.72
C PHE A 66 14.96 -6.27 -5.13
N CYS A 67 15.11 -7.58 -4.91
CA CYS A 67 16.29 -8.30 -5.33
C CYS A 67 16.37 -8.34 -6.87
N ALA A 68 17.55 -8.01 -7.42
CA ALA A 68 17.76 -7.89 -8.87
C ALA A 68 17.90 -9.25 -9.58
N ILE A 69 17.64 -10.37 -8.89
CA ILE A 69 17.82 -11.71 -9.42
C ILE A 69 16.45 -12.31 -9.71
N ARG A 70 16.03 -12.17 -10.96
CA ARG A 70 15.10 -13.08 -11.62
C ARG A 70 15.56 -13.33 -13.05
#